data_AF-A0A031HMX4-F1
#
_entry.id   AF-A0A031HMX4-F1
#
_cell.length_a   1.000
_cell.length_b   1.000
_cell.length_c   1.000
_cell.angle_alpha   90.00
_cell.angle_beta   90.00
_cell.angle_gamma   90.00
#
_symmetry.space_group_name_H-M   'P 1'
#
loop_
_entity.id
_entity.type
_entity.pdbx_description
1 polymer ?
#
loop_
_entity_poly.entity_id
_entity_poly.type
_entity_poly.pdbx_seq_one_letter_code
_entity_poly.pdbx_strand_id
1 'polypeptide(L)' 'MSLSPVLFGRSYWISDPYAYRLPEAYGPYRWVRYYDDALLVDLRSGQVIDTVYDIFY' A
#
# COMPACT_ATOMS: atom_id res chain seq x y z
N MET A 1 15.14 5.77 8.94
CA MET A 1 14.29 6.82 8.31
C MET A 1 12.88 6.28 8.27
N SER A 2 11.93 6.92 8.94
CA SER A 2 10.50 6.57 8.88
C SER A 2 9.81 7.46 7.86
N LEU A 3 8.96 6.90 7.00
CA LEU A 3 8.11 7.68 6.12
C LEU A 3 7.16 8.54 6.97
N SER A 4 6.89 9.79 6.54
CA SER A 4 5.95 10.65 7.25
C SER A 4 4.51 10.11 7.12
N PRO A 5 3.69 10.10 8.20
CA PRO A 5 2.30 9.60 8.17
C PRO A 5 1.38 10.22 7.12
N VAL A 6 1.75 11.40 6.62
CA VAL A 6 1.06 12.09 5.53
C VAL A 6 1.15 11.30 4.21
N LEU A 7 2.23 10.55 3.98
CA LEU A 7 2.46 9.81 2.74
C LEU A 7 1.75 8.44 2.70
N PHE A 8 1.10 8.02 3.80
CA PHE A 8 0.32 6.77 3.88
C PHE A 8 -0.99 6.93 4.66
N GLY A 9 -1.51 8.15 4.72
CA GLY A 9 -2.82 8.44 5.31
C GLY A 9 -3.92 7.58 4.67
N ARG A 10 -5.02 7.33 5.39
CA ARG A 10 -6.15 6.49 4.94
C ARG A 10 -6.67 6.82 3.53
N SER A 11 -6.48 8.05 3.07
CA SER A 11 -6.81 8.51 1.71
C SER A 11 -6.06 7.77 0.60
N TYR A 12 -4.90 7.19 0.89
CA TYR A 12 -4.06 6.47 -0.06
C TYR A 12 -4.23 4.95 0.03
N TRP A 13 -5.08 4.46 0.92
CA TRP A 13 -5.31 3.03 1.07
C TRP A 13 -6.12 2.53 -0.12
N ILE A 14 -5.67 1.44 -0.71
CA ILE A 14 -6.42 0.72 -1.72
C ILE A 14 -7.46 -0.12 -0.99
N SER A 15 -8.70 0.36 -1.01
CA SER A 15 -9.85 -0.25 -0.31
C SER A 15 -10.21 -1.63 -0.86
N ASP A 16 -10.01 -1.83 -2.18
CA ASP A 16 -10.28 -3.07 -2.88
C ASP A 16 -9.01 -3.53 -3.64
N PRO A 17 -8.21 -4.44 -3.06
CA PRO A 17 -7.03 -5.00 -3.72
C PRO A 17 -7.38 -5.83 -4.96
N TYR A 18 -8.54 -6.49 -4.95
CA TYR A 18 -8.93 -7.43 -6.01
C TYR A 18 -9.23 -6.72 -7.32
N ALA A 19 -9.72 -5.47 -7.26
CA ALA A 19 -9.90 -4.61 -8.41
C ALA A 19 -8.62 -4.44 -9.24
N TYR A 20 -7.46 -4.56 -8.60
CA TYR A 20 -6.14 -4.43 -9.22
C TYR A 20 -5.36 -5.75 -9.29
N ARG A 21 -6.06 -6.88 -9.09
CA ARG A 21 -5.46 -8.24 -9.02
C ARG A 21 -4.38 -8.38 -7.96
N LEU A 22 -4.39 -7.51 -6.94
CA LEU A 22 -3.49 -7.60 -5.81
C LEU A 22 -3.95 -8.70 -4.86
N PRO A 23 -3.03 -9.44 -4.23
CA PRO A 23 -3.38 -10.36 -3.17
C PRO A 23 -3.99 -9.62 -1.97
N GLU A 24 -4.80 -10.32 -1.19
CA GLU A 24 -5.42 -9.76 0.01
C GLU A 24 -4.35 -9.25 0.98
N ALA A 25 -4.54 -8.04 1.49
CA ALA A 25 -3.67 -7.52 2.55
C ALA A 25 -4.10 -8.13 3.89
N TYR A 26 -3.33 -9.11 4.38
CA TYR A 26 -3.66 -9.82 5.62
C TYR A 26 -3.30 -9.02 6.87
N GLY A 27 -4.10 -9.15 7.94
CA GLY A 27 -3.77 -8.59 9.27
C GLY A 27 -3.49 -7.08 9.26
N PRO A 28 -2.33 -6.61 9.79
CA PRO A 28 -1.97 -5.20 9.85
C PRO A 28 -1.41 -4.64 8.53
N TYR A 29 -1.33 -5.42 7.45
CA TYR A 29 -0.83 -4.93 6.17
C TYR A 29 -1.89 -4.14 5.40
N ARG A 30 -1.51 -3.09 4.68
CA ARG A 30 -2.38 -2.38 3.75
C ARG A 30 -1.67 -2.06 2.46
N TRP A 31 -2.36 -2.27 1.34
CA TRP A 31 -1.94 -1.74 0.07
C TRP A 31 -2.16 -0.22 0.06
N VAL A 32 -1.09 0.51 -0.23
CA VAL A 32 -1.07 1.97 -0.33
C VAL A 32 -0.67 2.32 -1.75
N ARG A 33 -1.47 3.15 -2.41
CA ARG A 33 -1.10 3.66 -3.73
C ARG A 33 -0.05 4.75 -3.59
N TYR A 34 1.06 4.60 -4.31
CA TYR A 34 2.12 5.58 -4.39
C TYR A 34 2.45 5.84 -5.86
N TYR A 35 2.03 6.99 -6.39
CA TYR A 35 2.03 7.28 -7.83
C TYR A 35 1.30 6.18 -8.64
N ASP A 36 2.02 5.50 -9.53
CA ASP A 36 1.51 4.44 -10.41
C ASP A 36 1.77 3.03 -9.86
N ASP A 37 2.32 2.97 -8.64
CA ASP A 37 2.68 1.72 -7.96
C ASP A 37 1.76 1.46 -6.76
N ALA A 38 1.66 0.20 -6.36
CA ALA A 38 1.07 -0.22 -5.10
C ALA A 38 2.13 -0.77 -4.16
N LEU A 39 2.14 -0.25 -2.93
CA LEU A 39 3.06 -0.66 -1.86
C LEU A 39 2.28 -1.43 -0.79
N LEU A 40 2.75 -2.61 -0.41
CA LEU A 40 2.20 -3.33 0.74
C LEU A 40 2.93 -2.85 1.99
N VAL A 41 2.23 -2.12 2.86
CA VAL A 41 2.81 -1.49 4.04
C VAL A 41 2.35 -2.23 5.29
N ASP A 42 3.28 -2.56 6.19
CA ASP A 42 2.96 -2.95 7.56
C ASP A 42 2.61 -1.71 8.39
N LEU A 43 1.35 -1.59 8.80
CA LEU A 43 0.90 -0.47 9.61
C LEU A 43 1.49 -0.46 11.03
N ARG A 44 2.04 -1.57 11.52
CA ARG A 44 2.65 -1.62 12.86
C ARG A 44 4.04 -1.00 12.88
N SER A 45 4.82 -1.22 11.83
CA SER A 45 6.22 -0.78 11.75
C SER A 45 6.45 0.37 10.75
N GLY A 46 5.50 0.59 9.83
CA GLY A 46 5.63 1.53 8.71
C GLY A 46 6.56 1.03 7.60
N GLN A 47 6.89 -0.26 7.56
CA GLN A 47 7.77 -0.85 6.55
C GLN A 47 7.00 -1.25 5.29
N VAL A 48 7.62 -1.04 4.12
CA VAL A 48 7.14 -1.60 2.85
C VAL A 48 7.64 -3.02 2.74
N ILE A 49 6.70 -3.96 2.68
CA ILE A 49 6.97 -5.40 2.59
C ILE A 49 7.03 -5.85 1.12
N ASP A 50 6.20 -5.26 0.27
CA ASP A 50 6.13 -5.61 -1.15
C ASP A 50 5.77 -4.40 -2.01
N THR A 51 6.06 -4.47 -3.31
CA THR A 51 5.79 -3.41 -4.27
C THR A 51 5.41 -3.99 -5.63
N VAL A 52 4.26 -3.56 -6.15
CA VAL A 52 3.82 -3.87 -7.50
C VAL A 52 3.88 -2.59 -8.32
N TYR A 53 4.73 -2.60 -9.33
CA TYR A 53 5.03 -1.43 -10.15
C TYR A 53 4.04 -1.29 -11.32
N ASP A 54 3.71 -0.05 -11.67
CA ASP A 54 2.98 0.34 -12.90
C ASP A 54 1.61 -0.34 -13.08
N ILE A 55 0.80 -0.37 -12.01
CA ILE A 55 -0.52 -1.03 -12.03
C ILE A 55 -1.69 -0.07 -12.28
N PHE A 56 -1.42 1.24 -12.30
CA PHE A 56 -2.44 2.29 -12.41
C PHE A 56 -2.39 3.10 -13.72
N TYR A 57 -1.66 2.62 -14.74
CA TYR A 57 -1.65 3.18 -16.09
C TYR A 57 -2.91 2.81 -16.91
#